data_AF-A0A1E4CSH2-F1
#
_entry.id   AF-A0A1E4CSH2-F1
#
_cell.length_a   1.000
_cell.length_b   1.000
_cell.length_c   1.000
_cell.angle_alpha   90.00
_cell.angle_beta   90.00
_cell.angle_gamma   90.00
#
_symmetry.space_group_name_H-M   'P 1'
#
loop_
_entity.id
_entity.type
_entity.pdbx_description
1 polymer ?
#
loop_
_entity_poly.entity_id
_entity_poly.type
_entity_poly.pdbx_seq_one_letter_code
_entity_poly.pdbx_strand_id
1 'polypeptide(L)'
;MPVPEFVLSELRPAIAGRRRDALIFPGPTGSFMRRTRSSEGSKSWFETALRVAELPLMTIHDLRHTAASLAVQSGANVKTIQRMLDHTSAAMTLDVYSDLFDDDLDDVATALDRAAKRARERS
;
A
#
# COMPACT_ATOMS: atom_id res chain seq x y z
N MET A 1 6.60 -8.42 6.94
CA MET A 1 5.65 -7.87 5.96
C MET A 1 5.27 -8.98 5.00
N PRO A 2 4.01 -9.41 4.92
CA PRO A 2 3.58 -10.35 3.90
C PRO A 2 3.69 -9.68 2.52
N VAL A 3 4.29 -10.37 1.56
CA VAL A 3 4.39 -9.91 0.17
C VAL A 3 3.42 -10.76 -0.67
N PRO A 4 2.53 -10.17 -1.47
CA PRO A 4 1.61 -10.92 -2.31
C PRO A 4 2.35 -11.84 -3.30
N GLU A 5 1.78 -13.02 -3.57
CA GLU A 5 2.42 -14.01 -4.45
C GLU A 5 2.64 -13.47 -5.87
N PHE A 6 1.73 -12.64 -6.39
CA PHE A 6 1.90 -12.01 -7.70
C PHE A 6 3.13 -11.09 -7.75
N VAL A 7 3.47 -10.42 -6.64
CA VAL A 7 4.70 -9.61 -6.58
C VAL A 7 5.91 -10.53 -6.56
N LEU A 8 5.84 -11.64 -5.83
CA LEU A 8 6.92 -12.63 -5.79
C LEU A 8 7.14 -13.30 -7.15
N SER A 9 6.08 -13.59 -7.91
CA SER A 9 6.21 -14.18 -9.25
C SER A 9 6.92 -13.24 -10.22
N GLU A 10 6.66 -11.93 -10.15
CA GLU A 10 7.36 -10.94 -10.96
C GLU A 10 8.82 -10.74 -10.54
N LEU A 11 9.12 -10.83 -9.24
CA LEU A 11 10.48 -10.64 -8.72
C LEU A 11 11.39 -11.86 -8.90
N ARG A 12 10.83 -13.08 -8.88
CA ARG A 12 11.59 -14.34 -8.97
C ARG A 12 12.53 -14.39 -10.19
N PRO A 13 12.08 -14.08 -11.43
CA PRO A 13 12.98 -14.02 -12.58
C PRO A 13 14.08 -12.96 -12.43
N ALA A 14 13.77 -11.81 -11.83
CA ALA A 14 14.72 -10.71 -11.68
C ALA A 14 15.87 -11.04 -10.72
N ILE A 15 15.67 -11.95 -9.78
CA ILE A 15 16.68 -12.35 -8.78
C ILE A 15 17.32 -13.72 -9.06
N ALA A 16 16.85 -14.44 -10.09
CA ALA A 16 17.37 -15.76 -10.43
C ALA A 16 18.88 -15.70 -10.71
N GLY A 17 19.65 -16.58 -10.05
CA GLY A 17 21.11 -16.65 -10.19
C GLY A 17 21.89 -15.50 -9.55
N ARG A 18 21.23 -14.55 -8.88
CA ARG A 18 21.91 -13.48 -8.14
C ARG A 18 22.33 -13.94 -6.74
N ARG A 19 23.35 -13.29 -6.17
CA ARG A 19 23.74 -13.50 -4.77
C ARG A 19 22.61 -13.07 -3.83
N ARG A 20 22.57 -13.67 -2.63
CA ARG A 20 21.55 -13.35 -1.61
C ARG A 20 21.55 -11.89 -1.14
N ASP A 21 22.70 -11.23 -1.25
CA ASP A 21 22.89 -9.82 -0.88
C ASP A 21 22.86 -8.87 -2.08
N ALA A 22 22.54 -9.36 -3.28
CA ALA A 22 22.44 -8.53 -4.46
C ALA A 22 21.19 -7.64 -4.39
N LEU A 23 21.31 -6.44 -4.94
CA LEU A 23 20.19 -5.53 -5.10
C LEU A 23 19.18 -6.10 -6.10
N ILE A 24 17.89 -6.06 -5.74
CA ILE A 24 16.78 -6.40 -6.63
C ILE A 24 16.68 -5.33 -7.74
N PHE A 25 16.77 -4.06 -7.34
CA PHE A 25 16.70 -2.89 -8.22
C PHE A 25 18.04 -2.13 -8.25
N PRO A 26 19.06 -2.63 -8.96
CA PRO A 26 20.34 -1.92 -9.11
C PRO A 26 20.17 -0.68 -9.98
N GLY A 27 20.89 0.39 -9.63
CA GLY A 27 21.10 1.53 -10.51
C GLY A 27 22.03 1.19 -11.69
N PRO A 28 22.24 2.13 -12.62
CA PRO A 28 23.03 1.89 -13.84
C PRO A 28 24.46 1.38 -13.59
N THR A 29 25.05 1.70 -12.44
CA THR A 29 26.41 1.31 -12.05
C THR A 29 26.44 0.15 -11.06
N GLY A 30 25.34 -0.57 -10.87
CA GLY A 30 25.23 -1.64 -9.86
C GLY A 30 25.08 -1.15 -8.41
N SER A 31 25.07 0.16 -8.19
CA SER A 31 24.82 0.78 -6.88
C SER A 31 23.33 0.81 -6.54
N PHE A 32 22.98 1.32 -5.36
CA PHE A 32 21.59 1.66 -5.04
C PHE A 32 21.00 2.62 -6.09
N MET A 33 19.75 2.36 -6.46
CA MET A 33 18.98 3.26 -7.30
C MET A 33 18.81 4.60 -6.59
N ARG A 34 19.10 5.70 -7.30
CA ARG A 34 18.89 7.04 -6.76
C ARG A 34 17.41 7.29 -6.55
N ARG A 35 17.06 8.05 -5.52
CA ARG A 35 15.69 8.49 -5.29
C ARG A 35 15.17 9.19 -6.54
N THR A 36 14.08 8.67 -7.09
CA THR A 36 13.44 9.24 -8.26
C THR A 36 12.69 10.50 -7.86
N ARG A 37 12.93 11.60 -8.57
CA ARG A 37 12.07 12.78 -8.55
C ARG A 37 11.11 12.68 -9.72
N SER A 38 9.82 12.78 -9.44
CA SER A 38 8.80 12.99 -10.48
C SER A 38 8.68 14.49 -10.72
N SER A 39 9.30 14.97 -11.77
CA SER A 39 9.17 16.35 -12.24
C SER A 39 8.96 16.32 -13.72
N GLU A 40 8.06 17.15 -14.25
CA GLU A 40 7.77 17.23 -15.67
C GLU A 40 9.05 17.44 -16.50
N GLY A 41 9.29 16.60 -17.52
CA GLY A 41 10.47 16.66 -18.38
C GLY A 41 11.73 15.99 -17.80
N SER A 42 11.61 15.23 -16.71
CA SER A 42 12.72 14.42 -16.21
C SER A 42 13.01 13.22 -17.14
N LYS A 43 14.29 12.85 -17.26
CA LYS A 43 14.68 11.58 -17.91
C LYS A 43 14.70 10.43 -16.90
N SER A 44 13.84 10.48 -15.88
CA SER A 44 13.79 9.43 -14.87
C SER A 44 13.17 8.15 -15.44
N TRP A 45 13.56 7.01 -14.89
CA TRP A 45 12.96 5.72 -15.26
C TRP A 45 11.45 5.71 -14.98
N PHE A 46 11.00 6.42 -13.94
CA PHE A 46 9.61 6.42 -13.54
C PHE A 46 8.74 7.25 -14.48
N GLU A 47 9.19 8.43 -14.89
CA GLU A 47 8.48 9.20 -15.92
C GLU A 47 8.45 8.45 -17.26
N THR A 48 9.54 7.76 -17.60
CA THR A 48 9.58 6.90 -18.79
C THR A 48 8.55 5.78 -18.67
N ALA A 49 8.44 5.13 -17.50
CA ALA A 49 7.45 4.09 -17.25
C ALA A 49 6.01 4.62 -17.33
N LEU A 50 5.73 5.81 -16.77
CA LEU A 50 4.41 6.45 -16.87
C LEU A 50 4.04 6.73 -18.33
N ARG A 51 4.98 7.24 -19.12
CA ARG A 51 4.78 7.52 -20.54
C ARG A 51 4.51 6.26 -21.36
N VAL A 52 5.28 5.20 -21.11
CA VAL A 52 5.10 3.89 -21.78
C VAL A 52 3.76 3.24 -21.39
N ALA A 53 3.32 3.45 -20.14
CA ALA A 53 2.03 2.98 -19.65
C ALA A 53 0.86 3.92 -19.98
N GLU A 54 1.09 5.02 -20.70
CA GLU A 54 0.10 6.05 -21.03
C GLU A 54 -0.63 6.63 -19.80
N LEU A 55 0.08 6.72 -18.67
CA LEU A 55 -0.43 7.24 -17.41
C LEU A 55 -0.10 8.74 -17.24
N PRO A 56 -0.97 9.51 -16.55
CA PRO A 56 -0.66 10.89 -16.21
C PRO A 56 0.57 10.98 -15.31
N LEU A 57 1.21 12.16 -15.30
CA LEU A 57 2.35 12.42 -14.43
C LEU A 57 1.91 12.27 -12.96
N MET A 58 2.61 11.39 -12.25
CA MET A 58 2.38 11.14 -10.83
C MET A 58 3.71 10.84 -10.12
N THR A 59 3.66 10.79 -8.80
CA THR A 59 4.77 10.46 -7.92
C THR A 59 4.74 9.00 -7.49
N ILE A 60 5.88 8.49 -7.00
CA ILE A 60 5.92 7.16 -6.35
C ILE A 60 5.02 7.14 -5.10
N HIS A 61 4.79 8.30 -4.47
CA HIS A 61 3.89 8.41 -3.32
C HIS A 61 2.43 8.15 -3.74
N ASP A 62 2.03 8.59 -4.92
CA ASP A 62 0.68 8.36 -5.44
C ASP A 62 0.43 6.85 -5.69
N LEU A 63 1.45 6.10 -6.14
CA LEU A 63 1.35 4.63 -6.23
C LEU A 63 1.13 3.98 -4.86
N ARG A 64 1.78 4.50 -3.81
CA ARG A 64 1.57 4.03 -2.44
C ARG A 64 0.14 4.32 -1.99
N HIS A 65 -0.41 5.49 -2.32
CA HIS A 65 -1.81 5.79 -2.05
C HIS A 65 -2.75 4.82 -2.78
N THR A 66 -2.54 4.59 -4.08
CA THR A 66 -3.34 3.64 -4.85
C THR A 66 -3.31 2.23 -4.25
N ALA A 67 -2.14 1.74 -3.83
CA ALA A 67 -2.02 0.44 -3.16
C ALA A 67 -2.80 0.39 -1.83
N ALA A 68 -2.81 1.49 -1.08
CA ALA A 68 -3.62 1.62 0.12
C ALA A 68 -5.12 1.59 -0.20
N SER A 69 -5.57 2.38 -1.19
CA SER A 69 -6.98 2.42 -1.62
C SER A 69 -7.49 1.06 -2.09
N LEU A 70 -6.65 0.30 -2.81
CA LEU A 70 -6.98 -1.06 -3.25
C LEU A 70 -7.05 -2.05 -2.07
N ALA A 71 -6.15 -1.92 -1.09
CA ALA A 71 -6.19 -2.75 0.12
C ALA A 71 -7.46 -2.47 0.94
N VAL A 72 -7.84 -1.20 1.08
CA VAL A 72 -9.10 -0.77 1.72
C VAL A 72 -10.31 -1.36 0.98
N GLN A 73 -10.39 -1.20 -0.34
CA GLN A 73 -11.47 -1.77 -1.16
C GLN A 73 -11.57 -3.30 -1.06
N SER A 74 -10.46 -3.99 -0.80
CA SER A 74 -10.46 -5.44 -0.57
C SER A 74 -10.93 -5.87 0.84
N GLY A 75 -11.32 -4.92 1.70
CA GLY A 75 -11.78 -5.17 3.07
C GLY A 75 -10.64 -5.37 4.07
N ALA A 76 -9.42 -4.90 3.77
CA ALA A 76 -8.30 -5.01 4.70
C ALA A 76 -8.52 -4.10 5.93
N ASN A 77 -8.41 -4.66 7.12
CA ASN A 77 -8.51 -3.90 8.37
C ASN A 77 -7.44 -2.79 8.43
N VAL A 78 -7.79 -1.62 8.97
CA VAL A 78 -6.92 -0.44 9.21
C VAL A 78 -5.57 -0.82 9.80
N LYS A 79 -5.53 -1.74 10.78
CA LYS A 79 -4.29 -2.18 11.43
C LYS A 79 -3.37 -2.93 10.48
N THR A 80 -3.93 -3.64 9.51
CA THR A 80 -3.19 -4.33 8.44
C THR A 80 -2.62 -3.32 7.45
N ILE A 81 -3.42 -2.31 7.06
CA ILE A 81 -2.98 -1.25 6.15
C ILE A 81 -1.88 -0.37 6.80
N GLN A 82 -2.04 -0.01 8.08
CA GLN A 82 -1.03 0.72 8.84
C GLN A 82 0.30 -0.04 8.89
N ARG A 83 0.26 -1.35 9.15
CA ARG A 83 1.45 -2.20 9.11
C ARG A 83 2.03 -2.28 7.70
N MET A 84 1.18 -2.33 6.66
CA MET A 84 1.60 -2.37 5.25
C MET A 84 2.34 -1.10 4.82
N LEU A 85 1.91 0.07 5.31
CA LEU A 85 2.40 1.37 4.84
C LEU A 85 3.51 1.98 5.70
N ASP A 86 3.77 1.42 6.88
CA ASP A 86 4.62 1.99 7.92
C ASP A 86 4.07 3.33 8.49
N HIS A 87 4.29 3.58 9.78
CA HIS A 87 3.51 4.51 10.60
C HIS A 87 3.44 5.95 10.07
N THR A 88 4.41 6.40 9.27
CA THR A 88 4.52 7.78 8.81
C THR A 88 3.47 8.19 7.76
N SER A 89 2.95 7.28 6.93
CA SER A 89 1.97 7.64 5.87
C SER A 89 0.54 7.21 6.19
N ALA A 90 0.34 6.40 7.23
CA ALA A 90 -0.97 5.85 7.54
C ALA A 90 -1.89 6.86 8.25
N ALA A 91 -1.34 7.82 9.01
CA ALA A 91 -2.13 8.89 9.63
C ALA A 91 -2.83 9.77 8.58
N MET A 92 -2.10 10.17 7.53
CA MET A 92 -2.67 10.94 6.42
C MET A 92 -3.68 10.13 5.59
N THR A 93 -3.45 8.81 5.49
CA THR A 93 -4.33 7.89 4.77
C THR A 93 -5.63 7.66 5.56
N LEU A 94 -5.56 7.57 6.89
CA LEU A 94 -6.73 7.38 7.73
C LEU A 94 -7.64 8.61 7.66
N ASP A 95 -7.09 9.82 7.70
CA ASP A 95 -7.87 11.07 7.57
C ASP A 95 -8.69 11.12 6.27
N VAL A 96 -8.15 10.62 5.15
CA VAL A 96 -8.81 10.60 3.83
C VAL A 96 -9.89 9.53 3.71
N TYR A 97 -9.81 8.45 4.50
CA TYR A 97 -10.73 7.31 4.42
C TYR A 97 -11.61 7.15 5.66
N SER A 98 -11.59 8.13 6.59
CA SER A 98 -12.39 8.14 7.83
C SER A 98 -13.86 7.79 7.56
N ASP A 99 -14.48 8.40 6.54
CA ASP A 99 -15.88 8.18 6.20
C ASP A 99 -16.23 6.72 5.87
N LEU A 100 -15.29 5.95 5.28
CA LEU A 100 -15.51 4.54 4.99
C LEU A 100 -15.41 3.67 6.26
N PHE A 101 -14.66 4.14 7.26
CA PHE A 101 -14.53 3.46 8.55
C PHE A 101 -15.64 3.85 9.53
N ASP A 102 -16.29 5.01 9.34
CA ASP A 102 -17.45 5.40 10.13
C ASP A 102 -18.60 4.40 9.96
N ASP A 103 -18.85 3.92 8.73
CA ASP A 103 -19.83 2.85 8.45
C ASP A 103 -19.46 1.52 9.18
N ASP A 104 -18.19 1.12 9.15
CA ASP A 104 -17.70 -0.06 9.89
C ASP A 104 -17.83 0.10 11.42
N LEU A 105 -17.64 1.31 11.94
CA LEU A 105 -17.77 1.62 13.37
C LEU A 105 -19.22 1.59 13.84
N ASP A 106 -20.17 2.04 13.02
CA ASP A 106 -21.60 1.96 13.30
C ASP A 106 -22.08 0.49 13.38
N ASP A 107 -21.54 -0.38 12.51
CA ASP A 107 -21.80 -1.82 12.56
C ASP A 107 -21.21 -2.46 13.83
N VAL A 108 -20.01 -2.06 14.25
CA VAL A 108 -19.40 -2.50 15.52
C VAL A 108 -20.21 -2.01 16.72
N ALA A 109 -20.65 -0.76 16.72
CA ALA A 109 -21.51 -0.20 17.76
C ALA A 109 -22.80 -1.00 17.87
N THR A 110 -23.45 -1.28 16.73
CA THR A 110 -24.66 -2.10 16.67
C THR A 110 -24.44 -3.52 17.19
N ALA A 111 -23.31 -4.14 16.85
CA ALA A 111 -22.95 -5.48 17.34
C ALA A 111 -22.72 -5.51 18.86
N LEU A 112 -22.01 -4.50 19.39
CA LEU A 112 -21.80 -4.33 20.84
C LEU A 112 -23.13 -4.12 21.58
N ASP A 113 -24.02 -3.32 21.01
CA ASP A 113 -25.32 -3.00 21.59
C ASP A 113 -26.22 -4.25 21.68
N ARG A 114 -26.19 -5.10 20.65
CA ARG A 114 -26.84 -6.42 20.66
C ARG A 114 -26.22 -7.37 21.68
N ALA A 115 -24.88 -7.38 21.80
CA ALA A 115 -24.19 -8.23 22.76
C ALA A 115 -24.52 -7.84 24.22
N ALA A 116 -24.57 -6.53 24.51
CA ALA A 116 -24.93 -5.99 25.80
C ALA A 116 -26.37 -6.32 26.19
N LYS A 117 -27.33 -6.20 25.26
CA LYS A 117 -28.74 -6.58 25.48
C LYS A 117 -28.89 -8.05 25.83
N ARG A 118 -28.21 -8.94 25.09
CA ARG A 118 -28.20 -10.40 25.36
C ARG A 118 -27.54 -10.77 26.69
N ALA A 119 -26.60 -9.97 27.19
CA ALA A 119 -25.99 -10.21 28.50
C ALA A 119 -26.95 -9.84 29.64
N ARG A 120 -27.72 -8.76 29.46
CA ARG A 120 -28.72 -8.27 30.43
C ARG A 120 -29.97 -9.15 30.52
N GLU A 121 -30.39 -9.76 29.42
CA GLU A 121 -31.54 -10.70 29.39
C GLU A 121 -31.23 -12.08 30.00
N ARG A 122 -29.96 -12.35 30.32
CA ARG A 122 -29.49 -13.61 30.91
C ARG A 122 -29.12 -13.49 32.40
N SER A 123 -29.37 -12.34 33.02
CA SER A 123 -29.25 -12.09 34.46
C SER A 123 -30.63 -11.91 35.08
#